data_AF-A0A960MCJ6-F1
#
_entry.id   AF-A0A960MCJ6-F1
#
_cell.length_a   1.000
_cell.length_b   1.000
_cell.length_c   1.000
_cell.angle_alpha   90.00
_cell.angle_beta   90.00
_cell.angle_gamma   90.00
#
_symmetry.space_group_name_H-M   'P 1'
#
loop_
_entity.id
_entity.type
_entity.pdbx_description
1 polymer ?
#
loop_
_entity_poly.entity_id
_entity_poly.type
_entity_poly.pdbx_seq_one_letter_code
_entity_poly.pdbx_strand_id
1 'polypeptide(L)'
;MSRLLRSFLAAAFLSPGILLADETPLSLSLQTRAPSGKAVMQQERWLPSRTAIIVCDMWDLHHCKNAVTREGEMAPRMNEVLEKARAAGVLIIHAPSSCMAPYEGTPARERAKSAPAAVWIPDQIGEWCKQVPAEEAAIYPIDQTDGGEDDDLAEHAAWAKELEGKGLNPRAPWTRQI
;
A
#
# COMPACT_ATOMS: atom_id res chain seq x y z
N MET A 1 73.94 16.01 23.07
CA MET A 1 73.28 14.93 22.27
C MET A 1 72.13 14.43 23.12
N SER A 2 70.85 14.37 22.77
CA SER A 2 70.04 14.62 21.59
C SER A 2 68.61 14.88 22.11
N ARG A 3 67.90 15.88 21.57
CA ARG A 3 66.49 16.19 21.91
C ARG A 3 65.58 15.22 21.17
N LEU A 4 64.69 14.52 21.87
CA LEU A 4 63.60 13.74 21.26
C LEU A 4 62.28 14.48 21.43
N LEU A 5 61.95 15.26 20.40
CA LEU A 5 60.67 15.94 20.24
C LEU A 5 59.67 14.89 19.73
N ARG A 6 58.70 14.50 20.57
CA ARG A 6 57.59 13.62 20.14
C ARG A 6 56.51 14.48 19.49
N SER A 7 56.48 14.48 18.16
CA SER A 7 55.38 15.07 17.39
C SER A 7 54.15 14.18 17.50
N PHE A 8 53.10 14.67 18.17
CA PHE A 8 51.76 14.08 18.09
C PHE A 8 51.07 14.58 16.82
N LEU A 9 50.89 13.70 15.84
CA LEU A 9 50.06 13.96 14.67
C LEU A 9 48.59 13.84 15.11
N ALA A 10 47.89 14.96 15.24
CA ALA A 10 46.45 14.96 15.43
C ALA A 10 45.78 14.65 14.09
N ALA A 11 45.29 13.41 13.92
CA ALA A 11 44.43 13.06 12.80
C ALA A 11 43.06 13.72 13.03
N ALA A 12 42.79 14.81 12.33
CA ALA A 12 41.47 15.41 12.26
C ALA A 12 40.54 14.47 11.48
N PHE A 13 39.71 13.71 12.20
CA PHE A 13 38.58 13.03 11.60
C PHE A 13 37.57 14.10 11.18
N LEU A 14 37.54 14.41 9.87
CA LEU A 14 36.40 15.11 9.29
C LEU A 14 35.20 14.16 9.38
N SER A 15 34.35 14.36 10.39
CA SER A 15 33.00 13.82 10.37
C SER A 15 32.32 14.34 9.09
N PRO A 16 31.85 13.47 8.19
CA PRO A 16 30.99 13.92 7.11
C PRO A 16 29.76 14.54 7.79
N GLY A 17 29.60 15.85 7.62
CA GLY A 17 28.36 16.52 8.02
C GLY A 17 27.22 15.80 7.34
N ILE A 18 26.31 15.24 8.14
CA ILE A 18 25.04 14.73 7.62
C ILE A 18 24.34 15.98 7.05
N LEU A 19 24.41 16.13 5.73
CA LEU A 19 23.53 17.04 5.01
C LEU A 19 22.13 16.49 5.23
N LEU A 20 21.40 17.05 6.19
CA LEU A 20 19.95 16.91 6.24
C LEU A 20 19.46 17.53 4.92
N ALA A 21 19.04 16.68 3.99
CA ALA A 21 18.37 17.13 2.79
C ALA A 21 17.18 17.99 3.23
N ASP A 22 17.13 19.24 2.76
CA ASP A 22 16.00 20.12 3.00
C ASP A 22 14.78 19.48 2.31
N GLU A 23 13.88 18.95 3.13
CA GLU A 23 12.74 18.19 2.64
C GLU A 23 11.68 19.15 2.13
N THR A 24 11.37 19.09 0.84
CA THR A 24 10.33 19.91 0.24
C THR A 24 8.95 19.31 0.53
N PRO A 25 8.05 20.01 1.25
CA PRO A 25 6.71 19.50 1.52
C PRO A 25 5.87 19.34 0.25
N LEU A 26 5.09 18.26 0.17
CA LEU A 26 4.05 18.08 -0.83
C LEU A 26 2.92 19.08 -0.56
N SER A 27 2.57 19.90 -1.55
CA SER A 27 1.40 20.78 -1.47
C SER A 27 0.19 20.08 -2.10
N LEU A 28 -0.85 19.83 -1.31
CA LEU A 28 -2.03 19.08 -1.70
C LEU A 28 -3.28 19.95 -1.59
N SER A 29 -4.18 19.80 -2.57
CA SER A 29 -5.52 20.39 -2.55
C SER A 29 -6.51 19.26 -2.30
N LEU A 30 -6.91 19.08 -1.04
CA LEU A 30 -7.81 18.03 -0.60
C LEU A 30 -9.26 18.49 -0.71
N GLN A 31 -10.16 17.54 -0.98
CA GLN A 31 -11.60 17.75 -0.89
C GLN A 31 -12.15 16.99 0.31
N THR A 32 -12.82 17.69 1.21
CA THR A 32 -13.50 17.13 2.39
C THR A 32 -14.99 17.42 2.31
N ARG A 33 -15.79 16.76 3.17
CA ARG A 33 -17.24 16.95 3.24
C ARG A 33 -17.62 17.58 4.58
N ALA A 34 -18.27 18.74 4.54
CA ALA A 34 -18.80 19.37 5.75
C ALA A 34 -19.98 18.54 6.32
N PRO A 35 -20.37 18.73 7.60
CA PRO A 35 -21.55 18.08 8.16
C PRO A 35 -22.85 18.30 7.36
N SER A 36 -22.93 19.41 6.63
CA SER A 36 -24.03 19.72 5.70
C SER A 36 -24.01 18.93 4.38
N GLY A 37 -23.01 18.09 4.14
CA GLY A 37 -22.82 17.33 2.91
C GLY A 37 -22.08 18.08 1.79
N LYS A 38 -21.85 19.40 1.96
CA LYS A 38 -21.17 20.24 0.97
C LYS A 38 -19.67 19.91 0.88
N ALA A 39 -19.14 19.85 -0.34
CA ALA A 39 -17.71 19.70 -0.59
C ALA A 39 -16.96 20.99 -0.21
N VAL A 40 -15.84 20.83 0.49
CA VAL A 40 -14.94 21.91 0.93
C VAL A 40 -13.53 21.58 0.47
N MET A 41 -12.84 22.57 -0.10
CA MET A 41 -11.43 22.43 -0.50
C MET A 41 -10.53 22.88 0.64
N GLN A 42 -9.47 22.12 0.90
CA GLN A 42 -8.49 22.38 1.94
C GLN A 42 -7.08 22.24 1.37
N GLN A 43 -6.23 23.22 1.66
CA GLN A 43 -4.81 23.15 1.29
C GLN A 43 -4.04 22.51 2.43
N GLU A 44 -3.24 21.51 2.09
CA GLU A 44 -2.41 20.76 3.04
C GLU A 44 -0.96 20.74 2.59
N ARG A 45 -0.06 20.62 3.58
CA ARG A 45 1.38 20.46 3.35
C ARG A 45 1.89 19.24 4.10
N TRP A 46 2.31 18.22 3.38
CA TRP A 46 2.78 16.97 3.96
C TRP A 46 4.28 16.79 3.73
N LEU A 47 5.02 16.49 4.79
CA LEU A 47 6.43 16.12 4.70
C LEU A 47 6.53 14.67 4.16
N PRO A 48 7.19 14.42 3.02
CA PRO A 48 7.34 13.07 2.48
C PRO A 48 7.80 12.00 3.49
N SER A 49 8.76 12.33 4.36
CA SER A 49 9.36 11.50 5.41
C SER A 49 8.39 11.13 6.52
N ARG A 50 7.28 11.86 6.63
CA ARG A 50 6.18 11.63 7.58
C ARG A 50 4.90 11.18 6.87
N THR A 51 5.02 10.78 5.60
CA THR A 51 3.90 10.37 4.75
C THR A 51 4.14 8.96 4.23
N ALA A 52 3.08 8.15 4.21
CA ALA A 52 3.08 6.86 3.51
C ALA A 52 1.82 6.71 2.67
N ILE A 53 1.94 5.99 1.55
CA ILE A 53 0.80 5.52 0.75
C ILE A 53 0.77 4.00 0.87
N ILE A 54 -0.37 3.46 1.27
CA ILE A 54 -0.60 2.01 1.34
C ILE A 54 -1.45 1.60 0.13
N VAL A 55 -0.93 0.68 -0.67
CA VAL A 55 -1.60 0.11 -1.84
C VAL A 55 -2.15 -1.26 -1.45
N CYS A 56 -3.42 -1.27 -1.05
CA CYS A 56 -4.14 -2.47 -0.62
C CYS A 56 -4.74 -3.19 -1.82
N ASP A 57 -4.51 -4.49 -1.93
CA ASP A 57 -5.26 -5.43 -2.79
C ASP A 57 -5.48 -5.00 -4.25
N MET A 58 -4.53 -4.25 -4.80
CA MET A 58 -4.51 -3.92 -6.23
C MET A 58 -4.01 -5.12 -7.04
N TRP A 59 -4.88 -6.08 -7.35
CA TRP A 59 -4.56 -7.35 -8.00
C TRP A 59 -4.64 -7.30 -9.53
N ASP A 60 -4.00 -8.26 -10.21
CA ASP A 60 -4.11 -8.39 -11.66
C ASP A 60 -5.41 -9.07 -12.13
N LEU A 61 -6.03 -9.86 -11.26
CA LEU A 61 -7.24 -10.62 -11.53
C LEU A 61 -8.15 -10.68 -10.31
N HIS A 62 -9.44 -10.87 -10.57
CA HIS A 62 -10.49 -10.99 -9.55
C HIS A 62 -11.56 -11.98 -10.03
N HIS A 63 -12.34 -12.54 -9.11
CA HIS A 63 -13.43 -13.46 -9.45
C HIS A 63 -14.58 -12.76 -10.21
N CYS A 64 -14.76 -11.46 -9.98
CA CYS A 64 -15.68 -10.60 -10.73
C CYS A 64 -14.98 -9.94 -11.93
N LYS A 65 -15.54 -10.07 -13.14
CA LYS A 65 -14.98 -9.48 -14.36
C LYS A 65 -14.96 -7.96 -14.32
N ASN A 66 -16.03 -7.35 -13.81
CA ASN A 66 -16.15 -5.90 -13.71
C ASN A 66 -15.14 -5.30 -12.72
N ALA A 67 -14.75 -6.02 -11.67
CA ALA A 67 -13.66 -5.61 -10.79
C ALA A 67 -12.33 -5.52 -11.57
N VAL A 68 -11.98 -6.55 -12.36
CA VAL A 68 -10.77 -6.56 -13.19
C VAL A 68 -10.74 -5.38 -14.17
N THR A 69 -11.88 -5.07 -14.80
CA THR A 69 -11.99 -3.94 -15.73
C THR A 69 -11.75 -2.61 -15.02
N ARG A 70 -12.43 -2.35 -13.90
CA ARG A 70 -12.28 -1.10 -13.12
C ARG A 70 -10.85 -0.93 -12.60
N GLU A 71 -10.25 -2.02 -12.15
CA GLU A 71 -8.88 -2.05 -11.68
C GLU A 71 -7.88 -1.72 -12.80
N GLY A 72 -8.04 -2.33 -13.97
CA GLY A 72 -7.22 -2.03 -15.15
C GLY A 72 -7.31 -0.57 -15.59
N GLU A 73 -8.47 0.07 -15.45
CA GLU A 73 -8.64 1.51 -15.74
C GLU A 73 -7.98 2.41 -14.68
N MET A 74 -8.03 2.01 -13.41
CA MET A 74 -7.50 2.79 -12.29
C MET A 74 -5.97 2.68 -12.17
N ALA A 75 -5.40 1.50 -12.43
CA ALA A 75 -4.00 1.18 -12.19
C ALA A 75 -3.01 2.16 -12.83
N PRO A 76 -3.14 2.58 -14.11
CA PRO A 76 -2.20 3.53 -14.72
C PRO A 76 -2.16 4.87 -13.99
N ARG A 77 -3.33 5.43 -13.65
CA ARG A 77 -3.42 6.71 -12.94
C ARG A 77 -2.90 6.60 -11.52
N MET A 78 -3.13 5.48 -10.85
CA MET A 78 -2.54 5.19 -9.54
C MET A 78 -1.01 5.13 -9.64
N ASN A 79 -0.46 4.43 -10.63
CA ASN A 79 0.99 4.33 -10.80
C ASN A 79 1.65 5.70 -10.99
N GLU A 80 1.04 6.61 -11.75
CA GLU A 80 1.54 8.00 -11.87
C GLU A 80 1.63 8.73 -10.52
N VAL A 81 0.66 8.51 -9.63
CA VAL A 81 0.67 9.09 -8.28
C VAL A 81 1.78 8.46 -7.45
N LEU A 82 1.90 7.14 -7.48
CA LEU A 82 2.91 6.40 -6.72
C LEU A 82 4.33 6.73 -7.17
N GLU A 83 4.58 6.87 -8.47
CA GLU A 83 5.88 7.28 -9.00
C GLU A 83 6.27 8.68 -8.54
N LYS A 84 5.35 9.65 -8.63
CA LYS A 84 5.59 11.02 -8.17
C LYS A 84 5.82 11.08 -6.65
N ALA A 85 5.01 10.35 -5.88
CA ALA A 85 5.16 10.28 -4.43
C ALA A 85 6.50 9.64 -4.03
N ARG A 86 6.86 8.52 -4.67
CA ARG A 86 8.15 7.83 -4.45
C ARG A 86 9.33 8.72 -4.81
N ALA A 87 9.26 9.45 -5.93
CA ALA A 87 10.30 10.39 -6.33
C ALA A 87 10.47 11.55 -5.33
N ALA A 88 9.39 11.95 -4.65
CA ALA A 88 9.42 12.95 -3.59
C ALA A 88 9.88 12.40 -2.21
N GLY A 89 10.11 11.09 -2.08
CA GLY A 89 10.55 10.47 -0.83
C GLY A 89 9.44 9.89 0.05
N VAL A 90 8.20 9.82 -0.44
CA VAL A 90 7.10 9.17 0.28
C VAL A 90 7.31 7.66 0.35
N LEU A 91 7.04 7.06 1.50
CA LEU A 91 7.06 5.61 1.66
C LEU A 91 5.85 4.97 0.97
N ILE A 92 6.09 4.07 0.03
CA ILE A 92 5.03 3.28 -0.61
C ILE A 92 5.03 1.87 0.01
N ILE A 93 3.89 1.47 0.56
CA ILE A 93 3.68 0.16 1.19
C ILE A 93 2.71 -0.62 0.31
N HIS A 94 3.19 -1.71 -0.28
CA HIS A 94 2.33 -2.66 -0.97
C HIS A 94 1.80 -3.66 0.05
N ALA A 95 0.47 -3.74 0.18
CA ALA A 95 -0.22 -4.54 1.18
C ALA A 95 -1.26 -5.47 0.54
N PRO A 96 -0.85 -6.44 -0.30
CA PRO A 96 -1.78 -7.43 -0.79
C PRO A 96 -2.08 -8.48 0.29
N SER A 97 -3.35 -8.86 0.45
CA SER A 97 -3.81 -9.88 1.40
C SER A 97 -3.48 -11.30 0.93
N SER A 98 -2.94 -11.45 -0.28
CA SER A 98 -2.40 -12.70 -0.83
C SER A 98 -1.36 -12.42 -1.93
N CYS A 99 -0.91 -13.43 -2.68
CA CYS A 99 0.07 -13.30 -3.76
C CYS A 99 1.38 -12.64 -3.33
N MET A 100 1.95 -13.11 -2.21
CA MET A 100 3.25 -12.65 -1.74
C MET A 100 4.44 -13.26 -2.50
N ALA A 101 4.24 -14.34 -3.27
CA ALA A 101 5.31 -15.04 -3.97
C ALA A 101 6.14 -14.14 -4.92
N PRO A 102 5.53 -13.24 -5.74
CA PRO A 102 6.29 -12.30 -6.58
C PRO A 102 7.18 -11.33 -5.80
N TYR A 103 6.92 -11.13 -4.50
CA TYR A 103 7.70 -10.24 -3.64
C TYR A 103 8.89 -10.95 -2.96
N GLU A 104 8.98 -12.28 -3.03
CA GLU A 104 10.04 -13.04 -2.36
C GLU A 104 11.45 -12.63 -2.83
N GLY A 105 12.38 -12.51 -1.88
CA GLY A 105 13.76 -12.11 -2.15
C GLY A 105 13.94 -10.64 -2.57
N THR A 106 12.86 -9.87 -2.77
CA THR A 106 12.99 -8.45 -3.09
C THR A 106 13.45 -7.65 -1.88
N PRO A 107 14.25 -6.57 -2.06
CA PRO A 107 14.65 -5.70 -0.96
C PRO A 107 13.46 -5.09 -0.21
N ALA A 108 12.33 -4.86 -0.89
CA ALA A 108 11.11 -4.35 -0.26
C ALA A 108 10.50 -5.39 0.70
N ARG A 109 10.42 -6.66 0.29
CA ARG A 109 9.91 -7.74 1.14
C ARG A 109 10.82 -8.02 2.33
N GLU A 110 12.13 -8.04 2.12
CA GLU A 110 13.07 -8.25 3.23
C GLU A 110 13.03 -7.07 4.21
N ARG A 111 12.89 -5.83 3.74
CA ARG A 111 12.67 -4.65 4.60
C ARG A 111 11.42 -4.80 5.47
N ALA A 112 10.31 -5.26 4.88
CA ALA A 112 9.06 -5.48 5.61
C ALA A 112 9.22 -6.59 6.68
N LYS A 113 9.91 -7.68 6.34
CA LYS A 113 10.19 -8.78 7.29
C LYS A 113 11.15 -8.36 8.42
N SER A 114 12.10 -7.48 8.14
CA SER A 114 13.04 -6.95 9.13
C SER A 114 12.50 -5.77 9.92
N ALA A 115 11.27 -5.31 9.64
CA ALA A 115 10.69 -4.17 10.34
C ALA A 115 10.49 -4.53 11.84
N PRO A 116 10.76 -3.58 12.76
CA PRO A 116 10.52 -3.81 14.17
C PRO A 116 9.03 -4.06 14.40
N ALA A 117 8.71 -4.97 15.32
CA ALA A 117 7.34 -5.17 15.76
C ALA A 117 6.82 -3.87 16.40
N ALA A 118 5.53 -3.58 16.19
CA ALA A 118 4.88 -2.47 16.86
C ALA A 118 4.87 -2.71 18.38
N VAL A 119 5.03 -1.62 19.16
CA VAL A 119 5.00 -1.68 20.64
C VAL A 119 3.69 -2.28 21.16
N TRP A 120 2.61 -2.05 20.42
CA TRP A 120 1.30 -2.60 20.71
C TRP A 120 0.69 -3.18 19.44
N ILE A 121 0.10 -4.36 19.56
CA ILE A 121 -0.58 -5.08 18.49
C ILE A 121 -1.95 -5.48 19.04
N PRO A 122 -3.06 -5.17 18.34
CA PRO A 122 -4.39 -5.63 18.77
C PRO A 122 -4.44 -7.16 18.90
N ASP A 123 -5.22 -7.63 19.87
CA ASP A 123 -5.57 -9.05 19.94
C ASP A 123 -6.24 -9.46 18.61
N GLN A 124 -5.97 -10.70 18.18
CA GLN A 124 -6.57 -11.29 16.96
C GLN A 124 -6.23 -10.56 15.64
N ILE A 125 -5.18 -9.72 15.61
CA ILE A 125 -4.76 -9.01 14.37
C ILE A 125 -4.52 -9.95 13.17
N GLY A 126 -4.15 -11.21 13.43
CA GLY A 126 -3.88 -12.22 12.42
C GLY A 126 -5.08 -13.10 12.09
N GLU A 127 -6.25 -12.84 12.69
CA GLU A 127 -7.48 -13.60 12.48
C GLU A 127 -8.41 -12.87 11.53
N TRP A 128 -9.16 -13.65 10.74
CA TRP A 128 -10.14 -13.08 9.83
C TRP A 128 -11.38 -12.63 10.62
N CYS A 129 -11.66 -11.31 10.62
CA CYS A 129 -12.88 -10.75 11.19
C CYS A 129 -14.00 -10.79 10.14
N LYS A 130 -14.95 -11.74 10.30
CA LYS A 130 -16.09 -11.86 9.36
C LYS A 130 -17.19 -10.84 9.60
N GLN A 131 -17.31 -10.36 10.84
CA GLN A 131 -18.36 -9.48 11.28
C GLN A 131 -17.90 -8.74 12.53
N VAL A 132 -18.21 -7.45 12.65
CA VAL A 132 -18.02 -6.71 13.90
C VAL A 132 -19.34 -6.64 14.70
N PRO A 133 -19.31 -6.48 16.03
CA PRO A 133 -20.53 -6.49 16.84
C PRO A 133 -21.60 -5.49 16.42
N ALA A 134 -21.20 -4.33 15.85
CA ALA A 134 -22.14 -3.35 15.33
C ALA A 134 -22.92 -3.85 14.09
N GLU A 135 -22.33 -4.74 13.30
CA GLU A 135 -22.95 -5.36 12.13
C GLU A 135 -23.89 -6.50 12.52
N GLU A 136 -23.71 -7.12 13.70
CA GLU A 136 -24.67 -8.10 14.22
C GLU A 136 -26.01 -7.45 14.62
N ALA A 137 -25.96 -6.16 14.97
CA ALA A 137 -27.13 -5.40 15.41
C ALA A 137 -28.00 -4.86 14.26
N ALA A 138 -27.59 -5.04 13.00
CA ALA A 138 -28.27 -4.51 11.83
C ALA A 138 -28.27 -5.49 10.64
N ILE A 139 -29.22 -5.32 9.73
CA ILE A 139 -29.22 -6.01 8.44
C ILE A 139 -28.67 -5.02 7.42
N TYR A 140 -27.69 -5.44 6.61
CA TYR A 140 -27.20 -4.60 5.52
C TYR A 140 -28.33 -4.29 4.52
N PRO A 141 -28.35 -3.07 3.95
CA PRO A 141 -29.32 -2.71 2.93
C PRO A 141 -29.05 -3.38 1.57
N ILE A 142 -28.05 -4.27 1.51
CA ILE A 142 -27.58 -4.96 0.30
C ILE A 142 -27.33 -6.44 0.64
N ASP A 143 -27.57 -7.31 -0.34
CA ASP A 143 -27.09 -8.69 -0.32
C ASP A 143 -25.65 -8.71 -0.85
N GLN A 144 -24.76 -9.36 -0.11
CA GLN A 144 -23.34 -9.48 -0.41
C GLN A 144 -22.88 -10.94 -0.29
N THR A 145 -23.82 -11.89 -0.35
CA THR A 145 -23.54 -13.33 -0.18
C THR A 145 -22.71 -13.92 -1.30
N ASP A 146 -22.67 -13.28 -2.47
CA ASP A 146 -21.81 -13.62 -3.61
C ASP A 146 -20.39 -13.03 -3.52
N GLY A 147 -20.12 -12.18 -2.52
CA GLY A 147 -18.84 -11.48 -2.39
C GLY A 147 -18.85 -10.06 -2.94
N GLY A 148 -20.02 -9.52 -3.30
CA GLY A 148 -20.17 -8.16 -3.82
C GLY A 148 -19.86 -8.07 -5.32
N GLU A 149 -20.17 -9.13 -6.05
CA GLU A 149 -19.99 -9.22 -7.49
C GLU A 149 -20.98 -8.31 -8.22
N ASP A 150 -20.52 -7.58 -9.24
CA ASP A 150 -21.34 -6.65 -10.02
C ASP A 150 -21.37 -6.96 -11.52
N ASP A 151 -20.93 -8.15 -11.93
CA ASP A 151 -21.08 -8.69 -13.28
C ASP A 151 -22.40 -9.44 -13.49
N ASP A 152 -22.85 -9.52 -14.75
CA ASP A 152 -24.03 -10.31 -15.10
C ASP A 152 -23.74 -11.81 -14.89
N LEU A 153 -24.74 -12.59 -14.47
CA LEU A 153 -24.56 -14.03 -14.19
C LEU A 153 -23.96 -14.83 -15.36
N ALA A 154 -24.31 -14.49 -16.61
CA ALA A 154 -23.76 -15.17 -17.77
C ALA A 154 -22.29 -14.76 -18.01
N GLU A 155 -21.96 -13.49 -17.79
CA GLU A 155 -20.59 -12.98 -17.86
C GLU A 155 -19.71 -13.58 -16.76
N HIS A 156 -20.20 -13.59 -15.52
CA HIS A 156 -19.55 -14.21 -14.38
C HIS A 156 -19.21 -15.68 -14.65
N ALA A 157 -20.19 -16.46 -15.13
CA ALA A 157 -20.00 -17.87 -15.46
C ALA A 157 -19.02 -18.08 -16.63
N ALA A 158 -19.01 -17.19 -17.63
CA ALA A 158 -18.05 -17.24 -18.73
C ALA A 158 -16.63 -16.89 -18.26
N TRP A 159 -16.51 -15.88 -17.41
CA TRP A 159 -15.24 -15.45 -16.83
C TRP A 159 -14.64 -16.53 -15.92
N ALA A 160 -15.44 -17.19 -15.09
CA ALA A 160 -15.00 -18.32 -14.28
C ALA A 160 -14.40 -19.44 -15.14
N LYS A 161 -15.04 -19.79 -16.26
CA LYS A 161 -14.50 -20.77 -17.22
C LYS A 161 -13.21 -20.32 -17.89
N GLU A 162 -13.08 -19.02 -18.19
CA GLU A 162 -11.84 -18.45 -18.73
C GLU A 162 -10.69 -18.58 -17.71
N LEU A 163 -10.96 -18.30 -16.43
CA LEU A 163 -10.01 -18.46 -15.34
C LEU A 163 -9.58 -19.92 -15.15
N GLU A 164 -10.53 -20.87 -15.16
CA GLU A 164 -10.23 -22.31 -15.15
C GLU A 164 -9.39 -22.72 -16.35
N GLY A 165 -9.71 -22.20 -17.55
CA GLY A 165 -8.94 -22.43 -18.77
C GLY A 165 -7.50 -21.91 -18.69
N LYS A 166 -7.23 -20.91 -17.84
CA LYS A 166 -5.88 -20.42 -17.51
C LYS A 166 -5.20 -21.22 -16.39
N GLY A 167 -5.86 -22.25 -15.84
CA GLY A 167 -5.37 -23.04 -14.72
C GLY A 167 -5.45 -22.33 -13.37
N LEU A 168 -6.28 -21.29 -13.26
CA LEU A 168 -6.47 -20.51 -12.03
C LEU A 168 -7.69 -21.00 -11.26
N ASN A 169 -7.71 -20.76 -9.95
CA ASN A 169 -8.90 -20.95 -9.13
C ASN A 169 -9.87 -19.77 -9.37
N PRO A 170 -11.08 -19.99 -9.91
CA PRO A 170 -12.01 -18.89 -10.18
C PRO A 170 -12.39 -18.08 -8.96
N ARG A 171 -12.33 -18.68 -7.75
CA ARG A 171 -12.65 -18.01 -6.49
C ARG A 171 -11.50 -17.21 -5.90
N ALA A 172 -10.28 -17.42 -6.39
CA ALA A 172 -9.08 -16.70 -5.97
C ALA A 172 -8.06 -16.61 -7.11
N PRO A 173 -8.36 -15.88 -8.20
CA PRO A 173 -7.59 -15.94 -9.43
C PRO A 173 -6.40 -14.97 -9.50
N TRP A 174 -6.29 -14.02 -8.56
CA TRP A 174 -5.16 -13.08 -8.49
C TRP A 174 -3.83 -13.84 -8.44
N THR A 175 -2.84 -13.34 -9.19
CA THR A 175 -1.50 -13.93 -9.24
C THR A 175 -0.42 -12.98 -8.71
N ARG A 176 -0.67 -11.68 -8.80
CA ARG A 176 0.22 -10.60 -8.37
C ARG A 176 -0.56 -9.30 -8.17
N GLN A 177 0.14 -8.25 -7.75
CA GLN A 177 -0.40 -6.91 -7.88
C GLN A 177 -0.20 -6.37 -9.31
N ILE A 178 -1.17 -5.58 -9.79
CA ILE A 178 -1.21 -5.00 -11.14
C ILE A 178 -0.27 -3.81 -11.32
#